data_AF-A0A0C2ZY65-F1
#
_entry.id   AF-A0A0C2ZY65-F1
#
_cell.length_a   1.000
_cell.length_b   1.000
_cell.length_c   1.000
_cell.angle_alpha   90.00
_cell.angle_beta   90.00
_cell.angle_gamma   90.00
#
_symmetry.space_group_name_H-M   'P 1'
#
loop_
_entity.id
_entity.type
_entity.pdbx_description
1 polymer ?
#
loop_
_entity_poly.entity_id
_entity_poly.type
_entity_poly.pdbx_seq_one_letter_code
_entity_poly.pdbx_strand_id
1 'polypeptide(L)'
;NFLTKMKDHLLSWLHGYEYDGNEHLFTEEECNDLRIIGGLNRIIESTILRVNYTTYDICHEQDVMRPGPACFVMTLSREDELNAHPYWYCQVIQAFHINVLHVGPNACCHSIQTMEVLWVRWLGLVPRYKWGFSQARLPKVGFVPESDDNTFGFLDPSLMIRGCHLIPSFSDGCTDVLLRKGTSVVRNSTEEDNWCSFYVNMYVVFYLFLAYTQKYDWLASQTGICTVVLL
;
A
#
# COMPACT_ATOMS: atom_id res chain seq x y z
N ASN A 1 -9.11 7.91 15.20
CA ASN A 1 -9.75 8.43 13.97
C ASN A 1 -9.76 7.35 12.86
N PHE A 2 -10.21 6.11 13.16
CA PHE A 2 -10.20 5.00 12.20
C PHE A 2 -11.44 5.02 11.29
N LEU A 3 -12.62 5.18 11.91
CA LEU A 3 -13.89 5.11 11.19
C LEU A 3 -14.06 6.24 10.17
N THR A 4 -13.63 7.46 10.51
CA THR A 4 -13.72 8.60 9.59
C THR A 4 -12.82 8.39 8.38
N LYS A 5 -11.53 8.08 8.59
CA LYS A 5 -10.60 7.73 7.50
C LYS A 5 -11.10 6.60 6.61
N MET A 6 -11.73 5.58 7.21
CA MET A 6 -12.33 4.48 6.46
C MET A 6 -13.47 4.97 5.56
N LYS A 7 -14.36 5.82 6.10
CA LYS A 7 -15.47 6.41 5.34
C LYS A 7 -14.95 7.33 4.22
N ASP A 8 -13.97 8.16 4.52
CA ASP A 8 -13.32 9.06 3.55
C ASP A 8 -12.72 8.27 2.38
N HIS A 9 -12.01 7.18 2.67
CA HIS A 9 -11.46 6.29 1.66
C HIS A 9 -12.55 5.63 0.81
N LEU A 10 -13.61 5.10 1.44
CA LEU A 10 -14.73 4.47 0.73
C LEU A 10 -15.49 5.48 -0.14
N LEU A 11 -15.72 6.70 0.35
CA LEU A 11 -16.35 7.77 -0.42
C LEU A 11 -15.50 8.19 -1.62
N SER A 12 -14.20 8.36 -1.43
CA SER A 12 -13.26 8.68 -2.52
C SER A 12 -13.39 7.69 -3.67
N TRP A 13 -13.43 6.39 -3.33
CA TRP A 13 -13.59 5.33 -4.31
C TRP A 13 -14.97 5.35 -4.97
N LEU A 14 -16.04 5.55 -4.20
CA LEU A 14 -17.41 5.65 -4.75
C LEU A 14 -17.59 6.84 -5.70
N HIS A 15 -16.86 7.93 -5.47
CA HIS A 15 -16.83 9.10 -6.37
C HIS A 15 -15.92 8.90 -7.60
N GLY A 16 -15.13 7.83 -7.63
CA GLY A 16 -14.19 7.54 -8.70
C GLY A 16 -12.98 8.48 -8.72
N TYR A 17 -12.62 9.07 -7.57
CA TYR A 17 -11.39 9.86 -7.48
C TYR A 17 -10.17 8.96 -7.62
N GLU A 18 -9.18 9.43 -8.38
CA GLU A 18 -7.90 8.73 -8.47
C GLU A 18 -7.18 8.79 -7.13
N TYR A 19 -6.59 7.66 -6.73
CA TYR A 19 -5.74 7.61 -5.54
C TYR A 19 -4.39 8.27 -5.84
N ASP A 20 -4.17 9.45 -5.28
CA ASP A 20 -2.94 10.25 -5.39
C ASP A 20 -1.96 10.03 -4.21
N GLY A 21 -2.31 9.15 -3.28
CA GLY A 21 -1.55 8.91 -2.04
C GLY A 21 -2.03 9.70 -0.84
N ASN A 22 -2.98 10.62 -1.01
CA ASN A 22 -3.61 11.35 0.08
C ASN A 22 -5.08 10.92 0.24
N GLU A 23 -5.54 10.84 1.49
CA GLU A 23 -6.95 10.65 1.78
C GLU A 23 -7.69 11.96 1.49
N HIS A 24 -8.73 11.92 0.64
CA HIS A 24 -9.60 13.07 0.44
C HIS A 24 -10.47 13.26 1.67
N LEU A 25 -10.54 14.48 2.18
CA LEU A 25 -11.34 14.80 3.37
C LEU A 25 -12.77 15.14 2.95
N PHE A 26 -13.73 14.48 3.58
CA PHE A 26 -15.15 14.77 3.41
C PHE A 26 -15.73 15.43 4.65
N THR A 27 -16.82 16.16 4.46
CA THR A 27 -17.57 16.73 5.58
C THR A 27 -18.29 15.63 6.37
N GLU A 28 -18.65 15.90 7.63
CA GLU A 28 -19.41 14.93 8.45
C GLU A 28 -20.75 14.57 7.82
N GLU A 29 -21.39 15.52 7.12
CA GLU A 29 -22.65 15.34 6.42
C GLU A 29 -22.50 14.32 5.28
N GLU A 30 -21.49 14.48 4.43
CA GLU A 30 -21.16 13.52 3.36
C GLU A 30 -20.79 12.15 3.92
N CYS A 31 -20.02 12.11 5.01
CA CYS A 31 -19.70 10.87 5.73
C CYS A 31 -20.94 10.17 6.31
N ASN A 32 -22.00 10.91 6.64
CA ASN A 32 -23.26 10.36 7.15
C ASN A 32 -24.16 9.82 6.04
N ASP A 33 -23.98 10.29 4.80
CA ASP A 33 -24.63 9.76 3.61
C ASP A 33 -24.11 8.37 3.21
N LEU A 34 -22.91 8.00 3.68
CA LEU A 34 -22.39 6.64 3.56
C LEU A 34 -22.91 5.73 4.67
N ARG A 35 -23.79 4.78 4.30
CA ARG A 35 -24.34 3.78 5.23
C ARG A 35 -23.65 2.43 5.06
N ILE A 36 -23.05 1.93 6.14
CA ILE A 36 -22.55 0.56 6.22
C ILE A 36 -23.72 -0.37 6.55
N ILE A 37 -24.06 -1.28 5.63
CA ILE A 37 -25.22 -2.15 5.74
C ILE A 37 -25.02 -3.16 6.87
N GLY A 38 -25.89 -3.08 7.88
CA GLY A 38 -25.81 -3.91 9.09
C GLY A 38 -24.77 -3.45 10.12
N GLY A 39 -24.19 -2.26 9.93
CA GLY A 39 -23.23 -1.65 10.84
C GLY A 39 -21.87 -2.34 10.86
N LEU A 40 -20.99 -1.90 11.77
CA LEU A 40 -19.61 -2.42 11.90
C LEU A 40 -19.56 -3.91 12.28
N ASN A 41 -20.64 -4.44 12.86
CA ASN A 41 -20.73 -5.85 13.27
C ASN A 41 -20.85 -6.83 12.10
N ARG A 42 -21.16 -6.35 10.88
CA ARG A 42 -21.26 -7.17 9.68
C ARG A 42 -20.06 -7.02 8.73
N ILE A 43 -19.02 -6.31 9.15
CA ILE A 43 -17.77 -6.27 8.39
C ILE A 43 -17.16 -7.67 8.44
N ILE A 44 -16.91 -8.23 7.26
CA ILE A 44 -16.28 -9.55 7.14
C ILE A 44 -14.78 -9.32 7.02
N GLU A 45 -14.01 -9.87 7.96
CA GLU A 45 -12.56 -9.86 7.87
C GLU A 45 -12.10 -11.00 6.94
N SER A 46 -11.31 -10.64 5.94
CA SER A 46 -10.68 -11.60 5.04
C SER A 46 -9.41 -12.15 5.64
N THR A 47 -9.35 -13.48 5.74
CA THR A 47 -8.14 -14.20 6.18
C THR A 47 -7.10 -14.34 5.07
N ILE A 48 -7.52 -14.18 3.80
CA ILE A 48 -6.69 -14.38 2.63
C ILE A 48 -6.87 -13.20 1.67
N LEU A 49 -5.75 -12.65 1.22
CA LEU A 49 -5.66 -11.64 0.17
C LEU A 49 -5.05 -12.30 -1.08
N ARG A 50 -5.64 -12.03 -2.24
CA ARG A 50 -5.16 -12.57 -3.53
C ARG A 50 -4.83 -11.42 -4.47
N VAL A 51 -3.60 -11.39 -4.95
CA VAL A 51 -3.15 -10.37 -5.91
C VAL A 51 -2.65 -11.06 -7.15
N ASN A 52 -3.29 -10.77 -8.28
CA ASN A 52 -2.82 -11.26 -9.58
C ASN A 52 -1.78 -10.28 -10.11
N TYR A 53 -0.69 -10.82 -10.65
CA TYR A 53 0.33 -10.02 -11.33
C TYR A 53 0.80 -10.75 -12.58
N THR A 54 1.31 -9.95 -13.51
CA THR A 54 1.93 -10.47 -14.72
C THR A 54 3.43 -10.59 -14.48
N THR A 55 3.99 -11.75 -14.76
CA THR A 55 5.44 -11.98 -14.77
C THR A 55 6.04 -11.46 -16.08
N TYR A 56 7.36 -11.32 -16.14
CA TYR A 56 8.05 -10.73 -17.29
C TYR A 56 7.92 -11.57 -18.57
N ASP A 57 7.71 -12.88 -18.44
CA ASP A 57 7.41 -13.82 -19.54
C ASP A 57 5.94 -13.78 -19.97
N ILE A 58 5.18 -12.76 -19.52
CA ILE A 58 3.77 -12.53 -19.85
C ILE A 58 2.87 -13.67 -19.31
N CYS A 59 3.35 -14.40 -18.30
CA CYS A 59 2.51 -15.33 -17.55
C CYS A 59 1.71 -14.59 -16.48
N HIS A 60 0.55 -15.15 -16.15
CA HIS A 60 -0.26 -14.66 -15.05
C HIS A 60 0.02 -15.53 -13.81
N GLU A 61 0.48 -14.90 -12.75
CA GLU A 61 0.67 -15.53 -11.44
C GLU A 61 -0.21 -14.84 -10.39
N GLN A 62 -0.36 -15.51 -9.23
CA GLN A 62 -1.16 -15.02 -8.12
C GLN A 62 -0.39 -15.18 -6.82
N ASP A 63 -0.28 -14.08 -6.07
CA ASP A 63 0.19 -14.10 -4.70
C ASP A 63 -1.02 -14.35 -3.79
N VAL A 64 -0.88 -15.32 -2.89
CA VAL A 64 -1.87 -15.64 -1.86
C VAL A 64 -1.25 -15.32 -0.52
N MET A 65 -1.72 -14.26 0.12
CA MET A 65 -1.14 -13.70 1.34
C MET A 65 -2.16 -13.76 2.48
N ARG A 66 -1.67 -13.77 3.70
CA ARG A 66 -2.49 -13.64 4.91
C ARG A 66 -2.18 -12.30 5.55
N PRO A 67 -3.16 -11.38 5.69
CA PRO A 67 -2.97 -10.15 6.47
C PRO A 67 -2.37 -10.44 7.84
N GLY A 68 -1.47 -9.57 8.30
CA GLY A 68 -0.79 -9.71 9.58
C GLY A 68 0.67 -9.25 9.56
N PRO A 69 1.45 -9.62 10.60
CA PRO A 69 2.75 -9.01 10.88
C PRO A 69 3.80 -9.14 9.77
N ALA A 70 3.73 -10.19 8.96
CA ALA A 70 4.69 -10.46 7.87
C ALA A 70 4.10 -10.25 6.47
N CYS A 71 2.91 -9.63 6.36
CA CYS A 71 2.27 -9.37 5.08
C CYS A 71 2.68 -8.00 4.57
N PHE A 72 3.71 -7.96 3.71
CA PHE A 72 4.16 -6.72 3.10
C PHE A 72 3.81 -6.69 1.61
N VAL A 73 3.40 -5.52 1.15
CA VAL A 73 2.90 -5.33 -0.22
C VAL A 73 3.48 -4.04 -0.78
N MET A 74 3.58 -4.00 -2.10
CA MET A 74 4.09 -2.83 -2.83
C MET A 74 3.02 -2.24 -3.74
N THR A 75 2.97 -0.91 -3.78
CA THR A 75 2.11 -0.12 -4.66
C THR A 75 2.96 0.83 -5.50
N LEU A 76 2.39 1.40 -6.56
CA LEU A 76 3.07 2.44 -7.33
C LEU A 76 3.17 3.70 -6.48
N SER A 77 4.37 4.26 -6.38
CA SER A 77 4.56 5.59 -5.83
C SER A 77 3.97 6.63 -6.79
N ARG A 78 3.38 7.68 -6.24
CA ARG A 78 2.91 8.86 -7.01
C ARG A 78 3.88 10.04 -6.88
N GLU A 79 5.12 9.78 -6.47
CA GLU A 79 6.17 10.80 -6.39
C GLU A 79 6.67 11.17 -7.79
N ASP A 80 6.53 12.44 -8.15
CA ASP A 80 6.95 12.98 -9.46
C ASP A 80 8.42 13.48 -9.48
N GLU A 81 9.16 13.30 -8.38
CA GLU A 81 10.54 13.78 -8.29
C GLU A 81 11.51 12.98 -9.17
N LEU A 82 12.51 13.67 -9.73
CA LEU A 82 13.55 13.02 -10.52
C LEU A 82 14.37 12.08 -9.62
N ASN A 83 14.36 10.77 -9.93
CA ASN A 83 14.93 9.69 -9.12
C ASN A 83 14.13 9.34 -7.86
N ALA A 84 12.85 9.71 -7.79
CA ALA A 84 11.93 9.17 -6.80
C ALA A 84 11.92 7.64 -6.86
N HIS A 85 11.73 7.02 -5.70
CA HIS A 85 11.63 5.58 -5.65
C HIS A 85 10.24 5.18 -6.17
N PRO A 86 10.14 4.31 -7.21
CA PRO A 86 8.90 4.10 -7.95
C PRO A 86 7.79 3.36 -7.17
N TYR A 87 8.07 2.90 -5.95
CA TYR A 87 7.13 2.08 -5.19
C TYR A 87 6.97 2.56 -3.76
N TRP A 88 5.75 2.50 -3.24
CA TRP A 88 5.53 2.54 -1.79
C TRP A 88 5.37 1.14 -1.23
N TYR A 89 5.64 1.00 0.07
CA TYR A 89 5.54 -0.26 0.77
C TYR A 89 4.65 -0.10 1.98
N CYS A 90 3.82 -1.10 2.23
CA CYS A 90 3.01 -1.14 3.43
C CYS A 90 2.87 -2.56 3.96
N GLN A 91 2.60 -2.64 5.24
CA GLN A 91 2.22 -3.86 5.93
C GLN A 91 0.69 -3.95 5.95
N VAL A 92 0.11 -5.01 5.40
CA VAL A 92 -1.33 -5.25 5.45
C VAL A 92 -1.67 -5.86 6.80
N ILE A 93 -2.37 -5.09 7.63
CA ILE A 93 -2.75 -5.50 8.99
C ILE A 93 -3.99 -6.39 8.90
N GLN A 94 -5.04 -5.88 8.23
CA GLN A 94 -6.32 -6.57 8.05
C GLN A 94 -6.92 -6.24 6.68
N ALA A 95 -7.74 -7.15 6.17
CA ALA A 95 -8.51 -6.97 4.96
C ALA A 95 -10.00 -7.09 5.30
N PHE A 96 -10.82 -6.19 4.76
CA PHE A 96 -12.25 -6.10 5.10
C PHE A 96 -13.11 -6.14 3.85
N HIS A 97 -14.22 -6.87 3.91
CA HIS A 97 -15.32 -6.76 2.97
C HIS A 97 -16.47 -5.99 3.62
N ILE A 98 -16.82 -4.86 3.03
CA ILE A 98 -17.80 -3.92 3.58
C ILE A 98 -18.91 -3.73 2.56
N ASN A 99 -20.15 -3.97 3.00
CA ASN A 99 -21.33 -3.63 2.23
C ASN A 99 -21.72 -2.19 2.54
N VAL A 100 -21.61 -1.31 1.54
CA VAL A 100 -21.93 0.11 1.66
C VAL A 100 -23.12 0.48 0.79
N LEU A 101 -23.84 1.51 1.22
CA LEU A 101 -24.90 2.16 0.46
C LEU A 101 -24.72 3.66 0.58
N HIS A 102 -24.55 4.33 -0.55
CA HIS A 102 -24.48 5.79 -0.61
C HIS A 102 -25.89 6.34 -0.85
N VAL A 103 -26.44 7.05 0.14
CA VAL A 103 -27.81 7.62 0.06
C VAL A 103 -27.81 9.12 -0.25
N GLY A 104 -26.64 9.74 -0.33
CA GLY A 104 -26.48 11.17 -0.54
C GLY A 104 -26.87 11.63 -1.94
N PRO A 105 -27.05 12.95 -2.14
CA PRO A 105 -27.41 13.53 -3.44
C PRO A 105 -26.30 13.34 -4.49
N ASN A 106 -25.05 13.17 -4.04
CA ASN A 106 -23.88 12.96 -4.89
C ASN A 106 -23.61 11.48 -5.19
N ALA A 107 -24.53 10.58 -4.85
CA ALA A 107 -24.34 9.16 -5.06
C ALA A 107 -24.39 8.78 -6.54
N CYS A 108 -23.29 8.21 -7.05
CA CYS A 108 -23.25 7.66 -8.41
C CYS A 108 -24.12 6.40 -8.56
N CYS A 109 -24.38 5.69 -7.46
CA CYS A 109 -25.18 4.47 -7.45
C CYS A 109 -25.93 4.32 -6.11
N HIS A 110 -27.24 4.10 -6.19
CA HIS A 110 -28.12 3.94 -5.03
C HIS A 110 -28.39 2.46 -4.66
N SER A 111 -27.61 1.52 -5.17
CA SER A 111 -27.65 0.12 -4.74
C SER A 111 -26.57 -0.19 -3.71
N ILE A 112 -26.75 -1.29 -2.98
CA ILE A 112 -25.72 -1.81 -2.08
C ILE A 112 -24.51 -2.24 -2.91
N GLN A 113 -23.32 -1.84 -2.49
CA GLN A 113 -22.04 -2.20 -3.11
C GLN A 113 -21.16 -2.90 -2.09
N THR A 114 -20.54 -4.01 -2.48
CA THR A 114 -19.54 -4.71 -1.66
C THR A 114 -18.17 -4.22 -2.09
N MET A 115 -17.41 -3.66 -1.14
CA MET A 115 -16.08 -3.12 -1.36
C MET A 115 -15.07 -3.87 -0.50
N GLU A 116 -13.90 -4.18 -1.07
CA GLU A 116 -12.78 -4.76 -0.35
C GLU A 116 -11.78 -3.66 0.00
N VAL A 117 -11.47 -3.49 1.28
CA VAL A 117 -10.55 -2.45 1.75
C VAL A 117 -9.50 -3.05 2.67
N LEU A 118 -8.25 -2.63 2.49
CA LEU A 118 -7.13 -3.07 3.30
C LEU A 118 -6.79 -1.99 4.32
N TRP A 119 -6.64 -2.39 5.58
CA TRP A 119 -6.04 -1.53 6.60
C TRP A 119 -4.55 -1.81 6.68
N VAL A 120 -3.76 -0.77 6.43
CA VAL A 120 -2.32 -0.89 6.23
C VAL A 120 -1.53 0.03 7.16
N ARG A 121 -0.28 -0.36 7.41
CA ARG A 121 0.74 0.50 8.02
C ARG A 121 1.83 0.81 7.01
N TRP A 122 2.10 2.09 6.80
CA TRP A 122 3.03 2.54 5.78
C TRP A 122 4.49 2.43 6.21
N LEU A 123 5.36 2.17 5.23
CA LEU A 123 6.80 2.23 5.36
C LEU A 123 7.37 3.32 4.44
N GLY A 124 8.23 4.16 5.00
CA GLY A 124 8.96 5.19 4.26
C GLY A 124 10.39 4.77 3.97
N LEU A 125 11.02 5.39 2.97
CA LEU A 125 12.46 5.24 2.73
C LEU A 125 13.26 5.75 3.92
N VAL A 126 14.36 5.06 4.25
CA VAL A 126 15.29 5.54 5.28
C VAL A 126 16.01 6.79 4.76
N PRO A 127 15.86 7.96 5.42
CA PRO A 127 16.49 9.18 4.95
C PRO A 127 18.01 9.06 4.86
N ARG A 128 18.62 9.69 3.85
CA ARG A 128 20.08 9.74 3.61
C ARG A 128 20.74 8.38 3.31
N TYR A 129 19.99 7.29 3.28
CA TYR A 129 20.52 5.99 2.89
C TYR A 129 20.68 5.92 1.36
N LYS A 130 21.91 5.69 0.91
CA LYS A 130 22.23 5.53 -0.51
C LYS A 130 22.10 4.07 -0.93
N TRP A 131 21.34 3.85 -2.01
CA TRP A 131 21.05 2.53 -2.57
C TRP A 131 21.16 2.55 -4.09
N GLY A 132 20.98 1.39 -4.72
CA GLY A 132 20.99 1.21 -6.18
C GLY A 132 22.23 0.47 -6.67
N PHE A 133 22.26 0.22 -7.98
CA PHE A 133 23.31 -0.56 -8.64
C PHE A 133 24.70 0.05 -8.43
N SER A 134 24.81 1.39 -8.53
CA SER A 134 26.09 2.09 -8.32
C SER A 134 26.64 1.91 -6.91
N GLN A 135 25.77 1.66 -5.92
CA GLN A 135 26.14 1.45 -4.53
C GLN A 135 26.22 -0.03 -4.14
N ALA A 136 25.80 -0.94 -5.04
CA ALA A 136 25.59 -2.36 -4.76
C ALA A 136 24.77 -2.61 -3.47
N ARG A 137 23.75 -1.78 -3.24
CA ARG A 137 22.94 -1.77 -2.00
C ARG A 137 21.46 -1.80 -2.32
N LEU A 138 20.74 -2.69 -1.64
CA LEU A 138 19.28 -2.77 -1.70
C LEU A 138 18.66 -1.51 -1.08
N PRO A 139 17.48 -1.03 -1.57
CA PRO A 139 16.70 0.00 -0.91
C PRO A 139 16.39 -0.39 0.51
N LYS A 140 16.31 0.62 1.37
CA LYS A 140 16.07 0.43 2.80
C LYS A 140 14.88 1.27 3.22
N VAL A 141 13.94 0.64 3.89
CA VAL A 141 12.66 1.23 4.33
C VAL A 141 12.48 1.02 5.83
N GLY A 142 11.70 1.87 6.47
CA GLY A 142 11.33 1.75 7.88
C GLY A 142 9.87 2.12 8.08
N PHE A 143 9.26 1.67 9.18
CA PHE A 143 7.89 2.07 9.48
C PHE A 143 7.81 3.58 9.68
N VAL A 144 6.71 4.17 9.20
CA VAL A 144 6.36 5.54 9.56
C VAL A 144 6.07 5.56 11.08
N PRO A 145 6.60 6.54 11.85
CA PRO A 145 6.41 6.59 13.30
C PRO A 145 4.96 6.92 13.67
N GLU A 146 4.40 6.28 14.70
CA GLU A 146 3.01 6.48 15.18
C GLU A 146 2.61 7.94 15.45
N SER A 147 3.57 8.83 15.70
CA SER A 147 3.31 10.28 15.84
C SER A 147 2.84 10.95 14.55
N ASP A 148 3.03 10.30 13.40
CA ASP A 148 2.60 10.79 12.10
C ASP A 148 1.17 10.30 11.80
N ASP A 149 0.28 11.22 11.43
CA ASP A 149 -1.11 10.93 11.09
C ASP A 149 -1.24 9.96 9.91
N ASN A 150 -0.20 9.84 9.06
CA ASN A 150 -0.16 8.96 7.91
C ASN A 150 0.47 7.59 8.20
N THR A 151 0.72 7.24 9.47
CA THR A 151 1.24 5.92 9.84
C THR A 151 0.34 4.78 9.39
N PHE A 152 -0.96 4.96 9.59
CA PHE A 152 -2.00 4.00 9.25
C PHE A 152 -2.92 4.62 8.22
N GLY A 153 -3.30 3.83 7.22
CA GLY A 153 -4.22 4.25 6.19
C GLY A 153 -5.01 3.08 5.62
N PHE A 154 -5.88 3.40 4.68
CA PHE A 154 -6.61 2.41 3.90
C PHE A 154 -6.08 2.33 2.47
N LEU A 155 -6.09 1.12 1.92
CA LEU A 155 -5.63 0.84 0.58
C LEU A 155 -6.66 0.00 -0.17
N ASP A 156 -6.94 0.39 -1.41
CA ASP A 156 -7.69 -0.42 -2.37
C ASP A 156 -6.79 -1.57 -2.88
N PRO A 157 -7.20 -2.84 -2.75
CA PRO A 157 -6.48 -3.98 -3.32
C PRO A 157 -6.11 -3.83 -4.80
N SER A 158 -6.88 -3.07 -5.59
CA SER A 158 -6.59 -2.84 -7.01
C SER A 158 -5.30 -2.05 -7.27
N LEU A 159 -4.85 -1.27 -6.27
CA LEU A 159 -3.62 -0.47 -6.33
C LEU A 159 -2.37 -1.29 -5.98
N MET A 160 -2.56 -2.53 -5.51
CA MET A 160 -1.46 -3.42 -5.20
C MET A 160 -0.82 -3.95 -6.46
N ILE A 161 0.50 -3.81 -6.55
CA ILE A 161 1.25 -4.45 -7.63
C ILE A 161 1.51 -5.91 -7.27
N ARG A 162 2.03 -6.14 -6.05
CA ARG A 162 2.47 -7.48 -5.61
C ARG A 162 2.74 -7.53 -4.11
N GLY A 163 2.81 -8.75 -3.55
CA GLY A 163 3.49 -8.97 -2.29
C GLY A 163 4.99 -8.66 -2.40
N CYS A 164 5.61 -8.19 -1.32
CA CYS A 164 7.03 -7.95 -1.28
C CYS A 164 7.68 -8.63 -0.07
N HIS A 165 8.96 -8.98 -0.21
CA HIS A 165 9.72 -9.58 0.86
C HIS A 165 10.67 -8.55 1.45
N LEU A 166 10.41 -8.16 2.70
CA LEU A 166 11.24 -7.24 3.47
C LEU A 166 12.15 -8.02 4.41
N ILE A 167 13.46 -7.74 4.33
CA ILE A 167 14.48 -8.41 5.14
C ILE A 167 14.87 -7.48 6.28
N PRO A 168 14.68 -7.85 7.56
CA PRO A 168 15.07 -7.00 8.68
C PRO A 168 16.55 -6.59 8.64
N SER A 169 16.83 -5.32 8.93
CA SER A 169 18.21 -4.85 9.08
C SER A 169 18.74 -5.22 10.46
N PHE A 170 19.31 -6.42 10.59
CA PHE A 170 19.86 -6.92 11.87
C PHE A 170 20.90 -5.96 12.51
N SER A 171 21.63 -5.20 11.68
CA SER A 171 22.60 -4.20 12.17
C SER A 171 21.97 -2.99 12.85
N ASP A 172 20.72 -2.66 12.50
CA ASP A 172 20.02 -1.48 13.03
C ASP A 172 19.24 -1.81 14.30
N GLY A 173 19.05 -3.11 14.59
CA GLY A 173 18.33 -3.60 15.76
C GLY A 173 16.83 -3.32 15.73
N CYS A 174 16.24 -3.33 16.93
CA CYS A 174 14.82 -3.05 17.16
C CYS A 174 14.65 -1.72 17.92
N THR A 175 13.46 -1.13 17.78
CA THR A 175 13.06 0.11 18.42
C THR A 175 11.61 0.06 18.87
N ASP A 176 11.33 0.71 20.00
CA ASP A 176 10.01 0.99 20.55
C ASP A 176 9.50 2.41 20.21
N VAL A 177 10.30 3.20 19.50
CA VAL A 177 9.95 4.59 19.12
C VAL A 177 8.91 4.63 18.00
N LEU A 178 8.91 3.62 17.12
CA LEU A 178 8.02 3.57 15.94
C LEU A 178 6.58 3.19 16.28
N LEU A 179 6.36 2.53 17.41
CA LEU A 179 5.05 2.19 17.94
C LEU A 179 5.20 1.89 19.43
N ARG A 180 4.27 2.38 20.27
CA ARG A 180 4.33 2.16 21.73
C ARG A 180 4.65 0.71 22.08
N LYS A 181 5.55 0.51 23.05
CA LYS A 181 5.97 -0.81 23.51
C LYS A 181 4.79 -1.63 24.02
N GLY A 182 4.73 -2.90 23.61
CA GLY A 182 3.72 -3.87 24.07
C GLY A 182 2.95 -4.56 22.94
N THR A 183 1.95 -5.34 23.33
CA THR A 183 1.10 -6.11 22.41
C THR A 183 0.30 -5.20 21.50
N SER A 184 0.41 -5.42 20.20
CA SER A 184 -0.32 -4.69 19.16
C SER A 184 -0.78 -5.66 18.08
N VAL A 185 -1.94 -5.41 17.47
CA VAL A 185 -2.48 -6.18 16.33
C VAL A 185 -1.49 -6.19 15.15
N VAL A 186 -0.63 -5.19 15.08
CA VAL A 186 0.38 -4.98 14.03
C VAL A 186 1.63 -5.85 14.24
N ARG A 187 1.82 -6.41 15.43
CA ARG A 187 2.99 -7.21 15.83
C ARG A 187 2.62 -8.68 15.99
N ASN A 188 3.62 -9.57 15.89
CA ASN A 188 3.44 -10.92 16.39
C ASN A 188 3.20 -10.87 17.90
N SER A 189 2.41 -11.82 18.42
CA SER A 189 2.04 -11.85 19.85
C SER A 189 3.23 -11.98 20.81
N THR A 190 4.39 -12.40 20.30
CA THR A 190 5.64 -12.57 21.05
C THR A 190 6.63 -11.41 20.91
N GLU A 191 6.34 -10.43 20.04
CA GLU A 191 7.23 -9.30 19.76
C GLU A 191 6.75 -8.04 20.49
N GLU A 192 7.63 -7.40 21.26
CA GLU A 192 7.31 -6.18 21.99
C GLU A 192 7.83 -4.91 21.30
N ASP A 193 8.83 -5.05 20.42
CA ASP A 193 9.55 -3.98 19.73
C ASP A 193 9.52 -4.22 18.20
N ASN A 194 9.65 -3.17 17.39
CA ASN A 194 9.70 -3.30 15.92
C ASN A 194 11.13 -3.26 15.41
N TRP A 195 11.42 -3.92 14.29
CA TRP A 195 12.67 -3.67 13.57
C TRP A 195 12.78 -2.20 13.16
N CYS A 196 13.97 -1.61 13.33
CA CYS A 196 14.22 -0.21 12.97
C CYS A 196 14.04 0.03 11.46
N SER A 197 14.44 -0.94 10.64
CA SER A 197 14.41 -0.83 9.19
C SER A 197 14.50 -2.21 8.53
N PHE A 198 14.19 -2.25 7.24
CA PHE A 198 14.21 -3.43 6.40
C PHE A 198 14.89 -3.11 5.07
N TYR A 199 15.62 -4.08 4.53
CA TYR A 199 16.05 -4.08 3.14
C TYR A 199 14.92 -4.64 2.26
N VAL A 200 14.62 -3.95 1.17
CA VAL A 200 13.67 -4.43 0.18
C VAL A 200 14.35 -5.48 -0.68
N ASN A 201 13.82 -6.70 -0.69
CA ASN A 201 14.32 -7.73 -1.57
C ASN A 201 13.93 -7.42 -3.03
N MET A 202 14.92 -6.98 -3.80
CA MET A 202 14.75 -6.59 -5.19
C MET A 202 14.55 -7.76 -6.15
N TYR A 203 14.66 -9.04 -5.76
CA TYR A 203 14.37 -10.13 -6.70
C TYR A 203 12.93 -10.06 -7.24
N VAL A 204 11.98 -9.57 -6.46
CA VAL A 204 10.58 -9.40 -6.90
C VAL A 204 10.40 -8.08 -7.67
N VAL A 205 11.12 -7.03 -7.28
CA VAL A 205 10.99 -5.65 -7.79
C VAL A 205 11.76 -5.43 -9.10
N PHE A 206 12.91 -6.08 -9.26
CA PHE A 206 13.81 -5.92 -10.40
C PHE A 206 13.20 -6.44 -11.70
N TYR A 207 12.45 -7.55 -11.66
CA TYR A 207 11.76 -8.07 -12.85
C TYR A 207 10.61 -7.16 -13.29
N LEU A 208 9.90 -6.52 -12.36
CA LEU A 208 8.88 -5.51 -12.65
C LEU A 208 9.50 -4.24 -13.25
N PHE A 209 10.63 -3.77 -12.72
CA PHE A 209 11.36 -2.62 -13.26
C PHE A 209 11.86 -2.87 -14.69
N LEU A 210 12.47 -4.03 -14.96
CA LEU A 210 12.93 -4.39 -16.32
C LEU A 210 11.79 -4.53 -17.33
N ALA A 211 10.66 -5.09 -16.92
CA ALA A 211 9.48 -5.20 -17.78
C ALA A 211 8.83 -3.84 -18.05
N TYR A 212 8.82 -2.95 -17.05
CA TYR A 212 8.32 -1.58 -17.20
C TYR A 212 9.22 -0.79 -18.16
N THR A 213 10.54 -0.76 -17.94
CA THR A 213 11.47 -0.05 -18.84
C THR A 213 11.42 -0.60 -20.26
N GLN A 214 11.37 -1.92 -20.46
CA GLN A 214 11.20 -2.49 -21.81
C GLN A 214 9.89 -2.08 -22.49
N LYS A 215 8.78 -1.97 -21.76
CA LYS A 215 7.48 -1.53 -22.32
C LYS A 215 7.53 -0.06 -22.77
N TYR A 216 8.20 0.81 -22.01
CA TYR A 216 8.39 2.21 -22.39
C TYR A 216 9.39 2.36 -23.54
N ASP A 217 10.48 1.59 -23.56
CA ASP A 217 11.45 1.59 -24.66
C ASP A 217 10.79 1.11 -25.98
N TRP A 218 9.90 0.12 -25.91
CA TRP A 218 9.15 -0.36 -27.06
C TRP A 218 8.15 0.69 -27.58
N LEU A 219 7.39 1.34 -26.70
CA LEU A 219 6.46 2.43 -27.08
C LEU A 219 7.20 3.68 -27.60
N ALA A 220 8.36 4.01 -27.02
CA ALA A 220 9.23 5.09 -27.49
C ALA A 220 9.80 4.78 -28.90
N SER A 221 10.15 3.51 -29.16
CA SER A 221 10.61 3.06 -30.48
C SER A 221 9.54 3.16 -31.58
N GLN A 222 8.24 3.11 -31.22
CA GLN A 222 7.14 3.29 -32.17
C GLN A 222 6.71 4.75 -32.37
N THR A 223 6.95 5.62 -31.38
CA THR A 223 6.48 7.02 -31.37
C THR A 223 7.57 8.03 -31.75
N GLY A 224 8.81 7.60 -31.91
CA GLY A 224 9.92 8.47 -32.36
C GLY A 224 10.35 9.53 -31.34
N ILE A 225 9.85 9.46 -30.11
CA ILE A 225 10.26 10.34 -29.01
C ILE A 225 11.35 9.62 -28.23
N CYS A 226 12.60 9.93 -28.57
CA CYS A 226 13.77 9.56 -27.76
C CYS A 226 13.69 10.31 -26.43
N THR A 227 13.18 9.67 -25.38
CA THR A 227 13.44 10.12 -24.01
C THR A 227 14.67 9.39 -23.51
N VAL A 228 15.68 10.17 -23.16
CA VAL A 228 17.00 9.79 -22.68
C VAL A 228 16.90 8.79 -21.53
N VAL A 229 17.56 7.65 -21.69
CA VAL A 229 17.84 6.65 -20.65
C VAL A 229 18.57 7.34 -19.49
N LEU A 230 17.95 7.40 -18.31
CA LEU A 230 18.64 7.77 -17.07
C LEU A 230 19.43 6.56 -16.56
N LEU A 231 20.76 6.69 -16.61
CA LEU A 231 21.75 5.92 -15.84
C LEU A 231 21.86 6.48 -14.42
#